data_AF-A0AAX2MXK6-F1
#
_entry.id   AF-A0AAX2MXK6-F1
#
_cell.length_a   1.000
_cell.length_b   1.000
_cell.length_c   1.000
_cell.angle_alpha   90.00
_cell.angle_beta   90.00
_cell.angle_gamma   90.00
#
_symmetry.space_group_name_H-M   'P 1'
#
loop_
_entity.id
_entity.type
_entity.pdbx_description
1 polymer ?
#
loop_
_entity_poly.entity_id
_entity_poly.type
_entity_poly.pdbx_seq_one_letter_code
_entity_poly.pdbx_strand_id
1 'polypeptide(L)'
;MVMNRWLDHWQTHSFGNWAISLLTNPEKIIGFGGLGIRNYMEALHDVVKAGKARYIGASSMEAWRFAKMQHTAERNGWTRFITMQPQYNLLYREEEREMLPLCEDQGVGVIPWSPMARGRLTRDWSVTSRRTQNDAFALKMYENAALLDKPVIDVVASIAEKHSVPRAHVAIAWLLSKSVITAPIIGATKPEHLSTAISALDFSLSDAEITELEVRYLPHPVDGIIPPLPDTPPSLTPPSAIQNY
;
A
#
# COMPACT_ATOMS: atom_id res chain seq x y z
N MET A 1 36.02 -16.86 2.16
CA MET A 1 34.97 -17.59 1.44
C MET A 1 33.63 -17.03 1.89
N VAL A 2 33.10 -16.13 1.04
CA VAL A 2 31.74 -15.55 0.94
C VAL A 2 31.02 -15.05 2.22
N MET A 3 31.55 -13.97 2.81
CA MET A 3 30.75 -12.95 3.50
C MET A 3 31.59 -11.67 3.65
N ASN A 4 31.96 -11.03 2.52
CA ASN A 4 32.64 -9.72 2.49
C ASN A 4 32.82 -9.23 1.04
N ARG A 5 31.72 -8.89 0.35
CA ARG A 5 31.77 -8.19 -0.94
C ARG A 5 30.53 -7.35 -1.25
N TRP A 6 29.80 -6.92 -0.21
CA TRP A 6 28.52 -6.20 -0.34
C TRP A 6 28.58 -4.71 0.03
N LEU A 7 29.73 -4.18 0.47
CA LEU A 7 29.82 -2.80 0.99
C LEU A 7 30.63 -1.80 0.13
N ASP A 8 31.32 -2.23 -0.92
CA ASP A 8 32.29 -1.35 -1.62
C ASP A 8 31.78 -0.64 -2.90
N HIS A 9 30.48 -0.73 -3.24
CA HIS A 9 29.96 -0.13 -4.48
C HIS A 9 28.74 0.80 -4.31
N TRP A 10 28.59 1.41 -3.13
CA TRP A 10 27.51 2.38 -2.85
C TRP A 10 27.94 3.85 -3.01
N GLN A 11 28.65 4.16 -4.09
CA GLN A 11 28.84 5.54 -4.52
C GLN A 11 28.48 5.72 -5.98
N THR A 12 27.52 6.61 -6.19
CA THR A 12 27.02 7.17 -7.45
C THR A 12 26.11 6.25 -8.28
N HIS A 13 25.09 6.86 -8.89
CA HIS A 13 24.04 6.33 -9.78
C HIS A 13 22.66 6.11 -9.12
N SER A 14 21.91 7.21 -9.13
CA SER A 14 20.49 7.35 -9.51
C SER A 14 19.52 6.21 -9.16
N PHE A 15 18.49 6.57 -8.37
CA PHE A 15 17.26 5.82 -8.12
C PHE A 15 16.81 4.97 -9.33
N GLY A 16 17.04 3.66 -9.25
CA GLY A 16 16.65 2.68 -10.25
C GLY A 16 15.35 1.98 -9.88
N ASN A 17 14.40 2.00 -10.82
CA ASN A 17 13.13 1.30 -10.81
C ASN A 17 13.31 -0.22 -10.57
N TRP A 18 12.76 -0.73 -9.47
CA TRP A 18 12.64 -2.19 -9.23
C TRP A 18 11.24 -2.56 -8.73
N ALA A 19 10.22 -2.09 -9.44
CA ALA A 19 8.88 -2.70 -9.50
C ALA A 19 8.11 -1.98 -10.60
N ILE A 20 7.82 -2.66 -11.71
CA ILE A 20 6.79 -2.18 -12.63
C ILE A 20 5.45 -2.47 -11.93
N SER A 21 5.01 -1.54 -11.08
CA SER A 21 3.62 -1.49 -10.60
C SER A 21 2.81 -0.73 -11.64
N LEU A 22 2.20 -1.45 -12.57
CA LEU A 22 1.25 -0.85 -13.51
C LEU A 22 -0.10 -0.68 -12.80
N LEU A 23 -0.35 0.53 -12.29
CA LEU A 23 -1.65 1.00 -11.77
C LEU A 23 -2.69 1.22 -12.89
N THR A 24 -2.63 0.45 -13.97
CA THR A 24 -3.43 0.72 -15.16
C THR A 24 -4.70 -0.10 -15.17
N ASN A 25 -5.84 0.57 -15.37
CA ASN A 25 -7.13 -0.06 -15.63
C ASN A 25 -7.07 -0.78 -17.00
N PRO A 26 -6.96 -2.13 -17.06
CA PRO A 26 -6.73 -2.85 -18.30
C PRO A 26 -7.92 -2.76 -19.27
N GLU A 27 -9.12 -2.46 -18.77
CA GLU A 27 -10.32 -2.34 -19.61
C GLU A 27 -10.31 -1.10 -20.51
N LYS A 28 -9.45 -0.11 -20.21
CA LYS A 28 -9.36 1.14 -21.00
C LYS A 28 -8.12 1.21 -21.91
N ILE A 29 -7.14 0.33 -21.76
CA ILE A 29 -6.00 0.25 -22.69
C ILE A 29 -6.34 -0.58 -23.93
N ILE A 30 -7.34 -1.46 -23.85
CA ILE A 30 -7.74 -2.32 -24.96
C ILE A 30 -9.25 -2.53 -24.84
N GLY A 31 -10.03 -1.94 -25.75
CA GLY A 31 -11.48 -1.84 -25.66
C GLY A 31 -12.21 -3.16 -25.36
N PHE A 32 -13.23 -3.06 -24.52
CA PHE A 32 -14.38 -3.96 -24.29
C PHE A 32 -14.15 -5.49 -24.32
N GLY A 33 -14.35 -6.12 -23.16
CA GLY A 33 -14.83 -7.51 -23.07
C GLY A 33 -13.77 -8.60 -23.20
N GLY A 34 -13.25 -9.09 -22.07
CA GLY A 34 -12.44 -10.33 -21.98
C GLY A 34 -11.04 -10.29 -22.61
N LEU A 35 -10.88 -9.61 -23.74
CA LEU A 35 -9.66 -9.44 -24.51
C LEU A 35 -8.64 -8.57 -23.77
N GLY A 36 -9.09 -7.59 -22.98
CA GLY A 36 -8.21 -6.69 -22.21
C GLY A 36 -7.37 -7.42 -21.15
N ILE A 37 -8.00 -8.26 -20.30
CA ILE A 37 -7.26 -9.02 -19.27
C ILE A 37 -6.32 -10.05 -19.91
N ARG A 38 -6.79 -10.75 -20.95
CA ARG A 38 -5.95 -11.73 -21.66
C ARG A 38 -4.73 -11.07 -22.27
N ASN A 39 -4.92 -10.02 -23.08
CA ASN A 39 -3.81 -9.32 -23.73
C ASN A 39 -2.88 -8.65 -22.72
N TYR A 40 -3.41 -8.14 -21.61
CA TYR A 40 -2.62 -7.59 -20.52
C TYR A 40 -1.71 -8.65 -19.89
N MET A 41 -2.26 -9.83 -19.56
CA MET A 41 -1.48 -10.93 -19.01
C MET A 41 -0.47 -11.50 -20.01
N GLU A 42 -0.82 -11.58 -21.30
CA GLU A 42 0.09 -11.98 -22.38
C GLU A 42 1.29 -11.03 -22.49
N ALA A 43 1.01 -9.72 -22.52
CA ALA A 43 2.07 -8.70 -22.60
C ALA A 43 3.00 -8.74 -21.38
N LEU A 44 2.45 -8.90 -20.17
CA LEU A 44 3.26 -9.05 -18.96
C LEU A 44 4.10 -10.33 -18.98
N HIS A 45 3.54 -11.43 -19.47
CA HIS A 45 4.27 -12.68 -19.65
C HIS A 45 5.42 -12.52 -20.67
N ASP A 46 5.19 -11.84 -21.78
CA ASP A 46 6.22 -11.58 -22.79
C ASP A 46 7.37 -10.72 -22.24
N VAL A 47 7.08 -9.74 -21.39
CA VAL A 47 8.11 -8.96 -20.68
C VAL A 47 9.01 -9.85 -19.82
N VAL A 48 8.42 -10.81 -19.09
CA VAL A 48 9.16 -11.76 -18.26
C VAL A 48 9.95 -12.75 -19.12
N LYS A 49 9.32 -13.32 -20.16
CA LYS A 49 9.94 -14.25 -21.10
C LYS A 49 11.10 -13.62 -21.87
N ALA A 50 11.00 -12.33 -22.21
CA ALA A 50 12.08 -11.55 -22.81
C ALA A 50 13.20 -11.19 -21.82
N GLY A 51 13.10 -11.60 -20.55
CA GLY A 51 14.10 -11.35 -19.51
C GLY A 51 14.16 -9.91 -19.01
N LYS A 52 13.18 -9.07 -19.38
CA LYS A 52 13.10 -7.65 -18.99
C LYS A 52 12.55 -7.46 -17.57
N ALA A 53 11.82 -8.45 -17.06
CA ALA A 53 11.43 -8.55 -15.68
C ALA A 53 11.69 -9.97 -15.17
N ARG A 54 12.03 -10.11 -13.88
CA ARG A 54 12.13 -11.43 -13.23
C ARG A 54 10.77 -11.92 -12.74
N TYR A 55 9.96 -11.01 -12.23
CA TYR A 55 8.66 -11.25 -11.63
C TYR A 55 7.71 -10.11 -11.94
N ILE A 56 6.42 -10.37 -11.83
CA ILE A 56 5.36 -9.36 -11.92
C ILE A 56 4.57 -9.32 -10.62
N GLY A 57 4.14 -8.12 -10.24
CA GLY A 57 3.29 -7.86 -9.09
C GLY A 57 2.10 -7.00 -9.49
N ALA A 58 1.05 -7.06 -8.68
CA ALA A 58 -0.13 -6.23 -8.78
C ALA A 58 -0.14 -5.17 -7.66
N SER A 59 -0.98 -4.16 -7.80
CA SER A 59 -1.23 -3.15 -6.77
C SER A 59 -2.73 -2.84 -6.74
N SER A 60 -3.18 -2.12 -5.71
CA SER A 60 -4.56 -1.78 -5.37
C SER A 60 -5.58 -1.99 -6.51
N MET A 61 -6.39 -3.02 -6.37
CA MET A 61 -7.46 -3.40 -7.29
C MET A 61 -8.47 -4.29 -6.56
N GLU A 62 -9.61 -4.54 -7.18
CA GLU A 62 -10.62 -5.44 -6.65
C GLU A 62 -10.15 -6.90 -6.67
N ALA A 63 -10.39 -7.64 -5.58
CA ALA A 63 -9.99 -9.04 -5.43
C ALA A 63 -10.51 -9.94 -6.58
N TRP A 64 -11.75 -9.74 -7.03
CA TRP A 64 -12.33 -10.51 -8.14
C TRP A 64 -11.56 -10.32 -9.46
N ARG A 65 -10.99 -9.12 -9.69
CA ARG A 65 -10.17 -8.85 -10.88
C ARG A 65 -8.83 -9.52 -10.78
N PHE A 66 -8.20 -9.42 -9.61
CA PHE A 66 -6.94 -10.10 -9.34
C PHE A 66 -7.08 -11.62 -9.52
N ALA A 67 -8.14 -12.22 -8.96
CA ALA A 67 -8.46 -13.64 -9.16
C ALA A 67 -8.64 -14.00 -10.64
N LYS A 68 -9.35 -13.17 -11.41
CA LYS A 68 -9.54 -13.36 -12.86
C LYS A 68 -8.23 -13.27 -13.65
N MET A 69 -7.32 -12.37 -13.26
CA MET A 69 -6.00 -12.28 -13.88
C MET A 69 -5.12 -13.48 -13.56
N GLN A 70 -5.11 -13.92 -12.30
CA GLN A 70 -4.40 -15.12 -11.84
C GLN A 70 -4.88 -16.37 -12.57
N HIS A 71 -6.20 -16.54 -12.68
CA HIS A 71 -6.81 -17.63 -13.45
C HIS A 71 -6.48 -17.56 -14.95
N THR A 72 -6.51 -16.37 -15.54
CA THR A 72 -6.12 -16.17 -16.95
C THR A 72 -4.68 -16.61 -17.19
N ALA A 73 -3.75 -16.22 -16.30
CA ALA A 73 -2.36 -16.63 -16.42
C ALA A 73 -2.19 -18.15 -16.30
N GLU A 74 -2.82 -18.76 -15.29
CA GLU A 74 -2.78 -20.21 -15.09
C GLU A 74 -3.32 -20.98 -16.30
N ARG A 75 -4.49 -20.60 -16.83
CA ARG A 75 -5.13 -21.26 -17.98
C ARG A 75 -4.31 -21.22 -19.26
N ASN A 76 -3.44 -20.23 -19.42
CA ASN A 76 -2.60 -20.06 -20.61
C ASN A 76 -1.14 -20.48 -20.38
N GLY A 77 -0.79 -20.97 -19.19
CA GLY A 77 0.61 -21.29 -18.84
C GLY A 77 1.52 -20.06 -18.78
N TRP A 78 0.95 -18.88 -18.49
CA TRP A 78 1.66 -17.61 -18.41
C TRP A 78 2.15 -17.31 -17.00
N THR A 79 3.01 -16.29 -16.91
CA THR A 79 3.55 -15.82 -15.63
C THR A 79 2.41 -15.30 -14.75
N ARG A 80 2.29 -15.83 -13.54
CA ARG A 80 1.37 -15.35 -12.50
C ARG A 80 1.97 -14.19 -11.70
N PHE A 81 1.13 -13.38 -11.08
CA PHE A 81 1.57 -12.42 -10.09
C PHE A 81 2.04 -13.15 -8.83
N ILE A 82 3.20 -12.74 -8.33
CA ILE A 82 3.76 -13.28 -7.08
C ILE A 82 3.65 -12.30 -5.91
N THR A 83 3.30 -11.03 -6.19
CA THR A 83 3.14 -9.99 -5.16
C THR A 83 1.90 -9.13 -5.39
N MET A 84 1.34 -8.62 -4.29
CA MET A 84 0.27 -7.62 -4.25
C MET A 84 0.70 -6.43 -3.38
N GLN A 85 0.50 -5.20 -3.86
CA GLN A 85 0.79 -3.96 -3.14
C GLN A 85 -0.49 -3.17 -2.83
N PRO A 86 -1.23 -3.54 -1.76
CA PRO A 86 -2.46 -2.85 -1.38
C PRO A 86 -2.20 -1.74 -0.35
N GLN A 87 -3.20 -0.89 -0.11
CA GLN A 87 -3.20 -0.02 1.07
C GLN A 87 -3.55 -0.88 2.27
N TYR A 88 -2.67 -0.98 3.26
CA TYR A 88 -3.01 -1.71 4.48
C TYR A 88 -2.22 -1.19 5.67
N ASN A 89 -2.93 -0.82 6.73
CA ASN A 89 -2.39 -0.32 7.99
C ASN A 89 -3.50 -0.31 9.06
N LEU A 90 -3.15 0.04 10.29
CA LEU A 90 -4.09 0.10 11.42
C LEU A 90 -5.33 0.98 11.18
N LEU A 91 -5.25 1.97 10.28
CA LEU A 91 -6.35 2.89 9.95
C LEU A 91 -7.10 2.52 8.67
N TYR A 92 -6.64 1.52 7.92
CA TYR A 92 -7.31 1.05 6.70
C TYR A 92 -7.12 -0.45 6.53
N ARG A 93 -8.18 -1.21 6.81
CA ARG A 93 -8.17 -2.68 6.89
C ARG A 93 -9.18 -3.35 5.94
N GLU A 94 -9.67 -2.63 4.94
CA GLU A 94 -10.69 -3.16 4.01
C GLU A 94 -10.18 -4.36 3.19
N GLU A 95 -8.87 -4.46 2.98
CA GLU A 95 -8.23 -5.57 2.26
C GLU A 95 -8.37 -6.92 3.00
N GLU A 96 -8.64 -6.91 4.31
CA GLU A 96 -8.89 -8.13 5.11
C GLU A 96 -10.15 -8.88 4.67
N ARG A 97 -11.09 -8.22 3.98
CA ARG A 97 -12.35 -8.84 3.55
C ARG A 97 -12.15 -9.92 2.50
N GLU A 98 -11.30 -9.65 1.51
CA GLU A 98 -11.21 -10.47 0.28
C GLU A 98 -9.78 -10.56 -0.28
N MET A 99 -9.07 -9.44 -0.40
CA MET A 99 -7.77 -9.41 -1.07
C MET A 99 -6.70 -10.16 -0.30
N LEU A 100 -6.60 -9.95 1.02
CA LEU A 100 -5.61 -10.64 1.85
C LEU A 100 -5.87 -12.15 1.93
N PRO A 101 -7.11 -12.63 2.19
CA PRO A 101 -7.42 -14.06 2.09
C PRO A 101 -7.10 -14.66 0.72
N LEU A 102 -7.41 -13.95 -0.38
CA LEU A 102 -7.08 -14.38 -1.73
C LEU A 102 -5.56 -14.49 -1.95
N CYS A 103 -4.78 -13.55 -1.41
CA CYS A 103 -3.33 -13.60 -1.51
C CYS A 103 -2.75 -14.79 -0.72
N GLU A 104 -3.27 -15.05 0.48
CA GLU A 104 -2.87 -16.19 1.30
C GLU A 104 -3.19 -17.53 0.60
N ASP A 105 -4.42 -17.70 0.09
CA ASP A 105 -4.86 -18.88 -0.65
C ASP A 105 -3.99 -19.16 -1.90
N GLN A 106 -3.65 -18.11 -2.64
CA GLN A 106 -2.91 -18.25 -3.90
C GLN A 106 -1.39 -18.20 -3.77
N GLY A 107 -0.85 -18.07 -2.55
CA GLY A 107 0.59 -17.96 -2.30
C GLY A 107 1.21 -16.67 -2.86
N VAL A 108 0.48 -15.56 -2.82
CA VAL A 108 0.92 -14.23 -3.28
C VAL A 108 1.42 -13.43 -2.08
N GLY A 109 2.66 -12.94 -2.15
CA GLY A 109 3.24 -12.11 -1.09
C GLY A 109 2.64 -10.70 -1.05
N VAL A 110 2.35 -10.18 0.15
CA VAL A 110 1.75 -8.84 0.29
C VAL A 110 2.78 -7.82 0.75
N ILE A 111 2.90 -6.72 0.00
CA ILE A 111 3.87 -5.64 0.20
C ILE A 111 3.07 -4.33 0.39
N PRO A 112 2.49 -4.08 1.56
CA PRO A 112 1.53 -3.01 1.75
C PRO A 112 2.19 -1.63 1.69
N TRP A 113 1.50 -0.67 1.08
CA TRP A 113 1.92 0.73 1.04
C TRP A 113 1.24 1.57 2.13
N SER A 114 1.88 2.70 2.48
CA SER A 114 1.48 3.59 3.59
C SER A 114 1.28 2.87 4.95
N PRO A 115 2.26 2.09 5.43
CA PRO A 115 2.16 1.36 6.70
C PRO A 115 1.90 2.26 7.92
N MET A 116 2.33 3.52 7.86
CA MET A 116 2.14 4.53 8.91
C MET A 116 1.01 5.54 8.59
N ALA A 117 0.13 5.23 7.63
CA ALA A 117 -0.97 6.10 7.20
C ALA A 117 -0.51 7.55 6.92
N ARG A 118 0.57 7.71 6.15
CA ARG A 118 1.19 9.01 5.84
C ARG A 118 1.60 9.81 7.10
N GLY A 119 2.07 9.10 8.13
CA GLY A 119 2.53 9.67 9.39
C GLY A 119 1.42 9.95 10.41
N ARG A 120 0.16 9.59 10.12
CA ARG A 120 -0.94 9.73 11.10
C ARG A 120 -0.74 8.86 12.34
N LEU A 121 -0.16 7.67 12.16
CA LEU A 121 0.14 6.74 13.25
C LEU A 121 1.38 7.13 14.07
N THR A 122 2.17 8.12 13.62
CA THR A 122 3.43 8.49 14.26
C THR A 122 3.42 9.87 14.93
N ARG A 123 2.31 10.60 14.86
CA ARG A 123 2.15 11.94 15.45
C ARG A 123 1.00 11.98 16.43
N ASP A 124 1.03 12.95 17.35
CA ASP A 124 -0.13 13.21 18.20
C ASP A 124 -1.31 13.68 17.36
N TRP A 125 -2.51 13.28 17.77
CA TRP A 125 -3.76 13.68 17.11
C TRP A 125 -3.91 15.21 17.02
N SER A 126 -3.48 15.92 18.06
CA SER A 126 -3.53 17.39 18.18
C SER A 126 -2.56 18.12 17.25
N VAL A 127 -1.53 17.44 16.73
CA VAL A 127 -0.53 18.04 15.84
C VAL A 127 -1.10 18.10 14.43
N THR A 128 -1.68 19.24 14.07
CA THR A 128 -2.09 19.54 12.69
C THR A 128 -0.90 20.04 11.88
N SER A 129 -0.71 19.51 10.67
CA SER A 129 0.26 20.07 9.72
C SER A 129 -0.36 21.26 8.98
N ARG A 130 0.47 22.16 8.42
CA ARG A 130 0.04 23.31 7.60
C ARG A 130 -0.95 22.97 6.46
N ARG A 131 -1.09 21.69 6.08
CA ARG A 131 -1.98 21.21 5.01
C ARG A 131 -3.46 21.11 5.42
N THR A 132 -3.78 21.27 6.69
CA THR A 132 -5.13 21.02 7.25
C THR A 132 -6.02 22.27 7.35
N GLN A 133 -5.48 23.48 7.29
CA GLN A 133 -6.18 24.64 7.86
C GLN A 133 -7.25 25.32 6.98
N ASN A 134 -7.38 25.03 5.68
CA ASN A 134 -8.14 25.93 4.77
C ASN A 134 -9.28 25.31 3.93
N ASP A 135 -9.94 24.24 4.36
CA ASP A 135 -11.05 23.69 3.56
C ASP A 135 -12.20 23.11 4.41
N ALA A 136 -13.44 23.52 4.12
CA ALA A 136 -14.65 22.94 4.74
C ALA A 136 -14.78 21.44 4.43
N PHE A 137 -14.23 21.01 3.29
CA PHE A 137 -14.07 19.59 2.97
C PHE A 137 -13.07 18.90 3.91
N ALA A 138 -11.96 19.58 4.25
CA ALA A 138 -10.99 19.07 5.22
C ALA A 138 -11.59 18.96 6.62
N LEU A 139 -12.49 19.86 7.04
CA LEU A 139 -13.19 19.78 8.33
C LEU A 139 -14.11 18.55 8.43
N LYS A 140 -14.94 18.30 7.41
CA LYS A 140 -15.83 17.12 7.38
C LYS A 140 -15.04 15.80 7.27
N MET A 141 -13.93 15.81 6.51
CA MET A 141 -12.99 14.68 6.51
C MET A 141 -12.30 14.52 7.88
N TYR A 142 -11.98 15.60 8.59
CA TYR A 142 -11.40 15.56 9.93
C TYR A 142 -12.37 15.04 10.98
N GLU A 143 -13.65 15.38 10.91
CA GLU A 143 -14.68 14.85 11.82
C GLU A 143 -14.88 13.34 11.63
N ASN A 144 -14.99 12.88 10.39
CA ASN A 144 -15.06 11.45 10.08
C ASN A 144 -13.79 10.74 10.54
N ALA A 145 -12.63 11.33 10.28
CA ALA A 145 -11.35 10.79 10.71
C ALA A 145 -11.19 10.79 12.25
N ALA A 146 -11.77 11.75 12.97
CA ALA A 146 -11.73 11.80 14.43
C ALA A 146 -12.54 10.66 15.04
N LEU A 147 -13.69 10.35 14.47
CA LEU A 147 -14.51 9.22 14.90
C LEU A 147 -13.86 7.88 14.54
N LEU A 148 -13.36 7.76 13.31
CA LEU A 148 -12.87 6.49 12.76
C LEU A 148 -11.45 6.13 13.22
N ASP A 149 -10.53 7.10 13.24
CA ASP A 149 -9.09 6.82 13.40
C ASP A 149 -8.54 7.16 14.78
N LYS A 150 -9.08 8.18 15.45
CA LYS A 150 -8.54 8.66 16.73
C LYS A 150 -8.47 7.54 17.78
N PRO A 151 -9.51 6.71 17.97
CA PRO A 151 -9.45 5.62 18.96
C PRO A 151 -8.27 4.67 18.73
N VAL A 152 -7.95 4.35 17.47
CA VAL A 152 -6.81 3.49 17.12
C VAL A 152 -5.49 4.22 17.35
N ILE A 153 -5.39 5.51 16.98
CA ILE A 153 -4.18 6.33 17.21
C ILE A 153 -3.87 6.47 18.70
N ASP A 154 -4.89 6.65 19.54
CA ASP A 154 -4.73 6.74 20.99
C ASP A 154 -4.18 5.42 21.58
N VAL A 155 -4.66 4.26 21.12
CA VAL A 155 -4.13 2.95 21.53
C VAL A 155 -2.68 2.78 21.09
N VAL A 156 -2.35 3.14 19.85
CA VAL A 156 -0.96 3.14 19.36
C VAL A 156 -0.06 4.00 20.23
N ALA A 157 -0.52 5.19 20.62
CA ALA A 157 0.22 6.06 21.51
C ALA A 157 0.42 5.44 22.90
N SER A 158 -0.62 4.84 23.48
CA SER A 158 -0.55 4.21 24.80
C SER A 158 0.40 3.01 24.84
N ILE A 159 0.34 2.14 23.84
CA ILE A 159 1.25 0.97 23.74
C ILE A 159 2.69 1.44 23.53
N ALA A 160 2.91 2.43 22.66
CA ALA A 160 4.24 2.99 22.43
C ALA A 160 4.86 3.58 23.71
N GLU A 161 4.07 4.32 24.48
CA GLU A 161 4.49 4.88 25.78
C GLU A 161 4.80 3.79 26.80
N LYS A 162 3.90 2.81 26.95
CA LYS A 162 4.08 1.65 27.85
C LYS A 162 5.40 0.91 27.61
N HIS A 163 5.77 0.74 26.34
CA HIS A 163 7.01 0.05 25.96
C HIS A 163 8.22 0.97 25.77
N SER A 164 8.05 2.29 25.94
CA SER A 164 9.10 3.29 25.69
C SER A 164 9.71 3.19 24.28
N VAL A 165 8.88 2.90 23.27
CA VAL A 165 9.27 2.79 21.86
C VAL A 165 8.60 3.87 21.01
N PRO A 166 9.18 4.24 19.84
CA PRO A 166 8.49 5.09 18.88
C PRO A 166 7.17 4.45 18.41
N ARG A 167 6.12 5.25 18.19
CA ARG A 167 4.83 4.76 17.64
C ARG A 167 4.98 4.01 16.31
N ALA A 168 6.01 4.35 15.53
CA ALA A 168 6.35 3.62 14.31
C ALA A 168 6.62 2.13 14.57
N HIS A 169 7.23 1.78 15.71
CA HIS A 169 7.45 0.38 16.10
C HIS A 169 6.14 -0.37 16.23
N VAL A 170 5.14 0.22 16.91
CA VAL A 170 3.82 -0.38 17.09
C VAL A 170 3.13 -0.61 15.74
N ALA A 171 3.13 0.39 14.86
CA ALA A 171 2.50 0.28 13.55
C ALA A 171 3.18 -0.77 12.64
N ILE A 172 4.51 -0.82 12.65
CA ILE A 172 5.29 -1.79 11.86
C ILE A 172 5.13 -3.21 12.44
N ALA A 173 5.25 -3.37 13.75
CA ALA A 173 5.11 -4.67 14.42
C ALA A 173 3.72 -5.27 14.22
N TRP A 174 2.66 -4.46 14.25
CA TRP A 174 1.30 -4.92 13.94
C TRP A 174 1.16 -5.43 12.50
N LEU A 175 1.77 -4.75 11.52
CA LEU A 175 1.76 -5.23 10.14
C LEU A 175 2.54 -6.54 9.99
N LEU A 176 3.70 -6.64 10.63
CA LEU A 176 4.55 -7.83 10.59
C LEU A 176 3.96 -9.01 11.37
N SER A 177 3.01 -8.78 12.28
CA SER A 177 2.29 -9.87 12.96
C SER A 177 1.24 -10.56 12.09
N LYS A 178 0.98 -10.04 10.87
CA LYS A 178 0.04 -10.63 9.91
C LYS A 178 0.77 -11.61 9.00
N SER A 179 0.37 -12.88 9.02
CA SER A 179 1.00 -13.98 8.26
C SER A 179 1.16 -13.68 6.76
N VAL A 180 0.16 -13.05 6.16
CA VAL A 180 0.12 -12.74 4.72
C VAL A 180 1.07 -11.61 4.31
N ILE A 181 1.53 -10.78 5.26
CA ILE A 181 2.38 -9.62 4.97
C ILE A 181 3.83 -10.05 4.83
N THR A 182 4.42 -9.78 3.67
CA THR A 182 5.82 -10.11 3.35
C THR A 182 6.78 -8.99 3.70
N ALA A 183 6.47 -7.74 3.30
CA ALA A 183 7.35 -6.60 3.55
C ALA A 183 6.60 -5.26 3.40
N PRO A 184 6.32 -4.51 4.49
CA PRO A 184 5.70 -3.19 4.37
C PRO A 184 6.65 -2.14 3.75
N ILE A 185 6.11 -1.28 2.87
CA ILE A 185 6.89 -0.22 2.21
C ILE A 185 7.09 0.96 3.16
N ILE A 186 8.31 1.11 3.68
CA ILE A 186 8.67 2.21 4.57
C ILE A 186 9.08 3.45 3.77
N GLY A 187 8.35 4.55 3.96
CA GLY A 187 8.74 5.87 3.45
C GLY A 187 9.68 6.59 4.40
N ALA A 188 10.91 6.87 3.97
CA ALA A 188 11.90 7.61 4.75
C ALA A 188 12.28 8.93 4.04
N THR A 189 12.02 10.06 4.70
CA THR A 189 12.45 11.39 4.24
C THR A 189 13.67 11.92 5.01
N LYS A 190 14.03 11.24 6.11
CA LYS A 190 15.20 11.51 6.94
C LYS A 190 15.92 10.18 7.27
N PRO A 191 17.26 10.17 7.44
CA PRO A 191 18.01 8.95 7.81
C PRO A 191 17.49 8.27 9.08
N GLU A 192 17.04 9.06 10.06
CA GLU A 192 16.46 8.56 11.31
C GLU A 192 15.23 7.68 11.08
N HIS A 193 14.41 7.94 10.06
CA HIS A 193 13.23 7.11 9.78
C HIS A 193 13.61 5.68 9.39
N LEU A 194 14.73 5.52 8.67
CA LEU A 194 15.23 4.19 8.32
C LEU A 194 15.75 3.45 9.54
N SER A 195 16.49 4.16 10.41
CA SER A 195 17.01 3.58 11.65
C SER A 195 15.87 3.08 12.55
N THR A 196 14.82 3.89 12.72
CA THR A 196 13.61 3.51 13.47
C THR A 196 12.88 2.30 12.86
N ALA A 197 12.79 2.24 11.53
CA ALA A 197 12.14 1.12 10.87
C ALA A 197 12.92 -0.19 11.01
N ILE A 198 14.25 -0.13 11.02
CA ILE A 198 15.11 -1.29 11.27
C ILE A 198 14.96 -1.76 12.71
N SER A 199 15.02 -0.84 13.69
CA SER A 199 14.84 -1.19 15.12
C SER A 199 13.44 -1.68 15.45
N ALA A 200 12.43 -1.38 14.64
CA ALA A 200 11.09 -1.91 14.80
C ALA A 200 11.02 -3.44 14.61
N LEU A 201 12.01 -4.05 13.92
CA LEU A 201 12.09 -5.50 13.74
C LEU A 201 12.40 -6.24 15.05
N ASP A 202 13.01 -5.55 16.02
CA ASP A 202 13.33 -6.11 17.34
C ASP A 202 12.18 -5.95 18.35
N PHE A 203 11.05 -5.36 17.93
CA PHE A 203 9.87 -5.15 18.75
C PHE A 203 8.72 -6.06 18.32
N SER A 204 8.01 -6.63 19.28
CA SER A 204 6.86 -7.49 19.05
C SER A 204 5.72 -7.12 19.98
N LEU A 205 4.50 -7.21 19.47
CA LEU A 205 3.28 -6.99 20.22
C LEU A 205 2.79 -8.30 20.82
N SER A 206 2.20 -8.25 22.01
CA SER A 206 1.45 -9.38 22.55
C SER A 206 0.09 -9.54 21.86
N ASP A 207 -0.50 -10.73 21.91
CA ASP A 207 -1.84 -10.99 21.35
C ASP A 207 -2.91 -10.04 21.94
N ALA A 208 -2.77 -9.69 23.21
CA ALA A 208 -3.65 -8.74 23.89
C ALA A 208 -3.52 -7.33 23.30
N GLU A 209 -2.31 -6.88 23.00
CA GLU A 209 -2.05 -5.57 22.39
C GLU A 209 -2.49 -5.52 20.93
N ILE A 210 -2.32 -6.61 20.18
CA ILE A 210 -2.88 -6.76 18.84
C ILE A 210 -4.41 -6.65 18.89
N THR A 211 -5.04 -7.36 19.82
CA THR A 211 -6.50 -7.30 20.02
C THR A 211 -6.96 -5.88 20.38
N GLU A 212 -6.24 -5.19 21.25
CA GLU A 212 -6.54 -3.82 21.67
C GLU A 212 -6.46 -2.83 20.51
N LEU A 213 -5.45 -2.96 19.65
CA LEU A 213 -5.29 -2.16 18.43
C LEU A 213 -6.44 -2.38 17.45
N GLU A 214 -6.95 -3.61 17.36
CA GLU A 214 -7.90 -4.01 16.33
C GLU A 214 -9.36 -3.77 16.71
N VAL A 215 -9.73 -3.93 17.99
CA VAL A 215 -11.12 -3.82 18.45
C VAL A 215 -11.70 -2.41 18.26
N ARG A 216 -10.83 -1.40 18.12
CA ARG A 216 -11.22 0.00 17.92
C ARG A 216 -11.35 0.39 16.45
N TYR A 217 -10.99 -0.49 15.52
CA TYR A 217 -11.12 -0.22 14.10
C TYR A 217 -12.59 -0.12 13.69
N LEU A 218 -12.91 0.92 12.92
CA LEU A 218 -14.20 1.06 12.24
C LEU A 218 -13.99 0.96 10.73
N PRO A 219 -14.90 0.30 9.99
CA PRO A 219 -14.81 0.19 8.54
C PRO A 219 -14.74 1.56 7.86
N HIS A 220 -13.90 1.63 6.84
CA HIS A 220 -13.75 2.80 5.98
C HIS A 220 -14.39 2.54 4.61
N PRO A 221 -14.82 3.60 3.89
CA PRO A 221 -15.04 3.49 2.46
C PRO A 221 -13.78 2.94 1.77
N VAL A 222 -13.96 2.09 0.77
CA VAL A 222 -12.85 1.55 -0.02
C VAL A 222 -12.10 2.70 -0.69
N ASP A 223 -10.80 2.77 -0.45
CA ASP A 223 -9.86 3.77 -0.98
C ASP A 223 -8.78 3.06 -1.83
N GLY A 224 -8.08 3.80 -2.69
CA GLY A 224 -6.98 3.29 -3.50
C GLY A 224 -7.39 2.41 -4.69
N ILE A 225 -8.66 2.03 -4.82
CA ILE A 225 -9.20 1.43 -6.04
C ILE A 225 -9.61 2.56 -6.97
N ILE A 226 -8.94 2.67 -8.12
CA ILE A 226 -9.30 3.65 -9.15
C ILE A 226 -10.72 3.29 -9.64
N PRO A 227 -11.75 4.12 -9.38
CA PRO A 227 -13.08 3.86 -9.94
C PRO A 227 -12.97 3.87 -11.47
N PRO A 228 -13.84 3.15 -12.20
CA PRO A 228 -13.87 3.26 -13.65
C PRO A 228 -13.93 4.75 -14.03
N LEU A 229 -13.00 5.20 -14.89
CA LEU A 229 -13.02 6.60 -15.37
C LEU A 229 -14.43 6.88 -15.88
N PRO A 230 -15.00 8.07 -15.64
CA PRO A 230 -16.35 8.39 -16.08
C PRO A 230 -16.54 8.09 -17.58
N ASP A 231 -17.78 7.77 -17.97
CA ASP A 231 -18.14 7.55 -19.37
C ASP A 231 -17.97 8.83 -20.22
N THR A 232 -17.87 9.97 -19.56
CA THR A 232 -17.54 11.24 -20.18
C THR A 232 -16.06 11.25 -20.55
N PRO A 233 -15.71 11.41 -21.85
CA PRO A 233 -14.33 11.62 -22.26
C PRO A 233 -13.73 12.82 -21.51
N PRO A 234 -12.46 12.78 -21.11
CA PRO A 234 -11.81 13.96 -20.53
C PRO A 234 -11.93 15.12 -21.53
N SER A 235 -12.57 16.21 -21.11
CA SER A 235 -12.58 17.42 -21.91
C SER A 235 -11.20 18.07 -21.81
N LEU A 236 -10.58 18.34 -22.95
CA LEU A 236 -9.43 19.23 -22.98
C LEU A 236 -9.95 20.60 -22.55
N THR A 237 -9.58 21.03 -21.34
CA THR A 237 -9.77 22.43 -20.97
C THR A 237 -8.94 23.24 -21.96
N PRO A 238 -9.54 24.13 -22.77
CA PRO A 238 -8.75 25.03 -23.59
C PRO A 238 -7.81 25.83 -22.67
N PRO A 239 -6.57 26.13 -23.08
CA PRO A 239 -5.72 27.01 -22.33
C PRO A 239 -6.33 28.42 -22.36
N SER A 240 -7.22 28.72 -21.42
CA SER A 240 -7.76 30.06 -21.21
C SER A 240 -7.87 30.35 -19.73
N ALA A 241 -7.13 31.39 -19.33
CA ALA A 241 -7.17 32.12 -18.07
C ALA A 241 -6.55 31.43 -16.83
N ILE A 242 -5.21 31.41 -16.78
CA ILE A 242 -4.53 31.77 -15.53
C ILE A 242 -4.97 33.21 -15.22
N GLN A 243 -6.05 33.36 -14.43
CA GLN A 243 -6.27 34.57 -13.67
C GLN A 243 -5.48 34.42 -12.38
N ASN A 244 -4.46 35.26 -12.24
CA ASN A 244 -3.68 35.42 -11.02
C ASN A 244 -4.61 35.74 -9.85
N TYR A 245 -4.64 34.89 -8.83
CA TYR A 245 -4.80 35.24 -7.42
C TYR A 245 -4.02 34.25 -6.56
#